data_AF-A0A8K2A7N6-F1
#
_entry.id   AF-A0A8K2A7N6-F1
#
_cell.length_a   1.000
_cell.length_b   1.000
_cell.length_c   1.000
_cell.angle_alpha   90.00
_cell.angle_beta   90.00
_cell.angle_gamma   90.00
#
_symmetry.space_group_name_H-M   'P 1'
#
loop_
_entity.id
_entity.type
_entity.pdbx_description
1 polymer ?
#
loop_
_entity_poly.entity_id
_entity_poly.type
_entity_poly.pdbx_seq_one_letter_code
_entity_poly.pdbx_strand_id
1 'polypeptide(L)'
;MLTDVTLQQTDEQGRLYWQLHAQELRHSKAGHQAEATQITGTLYEKGKSVFQIAADQGKVQQAAQSITLWGNLTVTADEMVMQGQELEWQPQKGQMVMRGGFTLRHPQVQLWAETLQVSRPHDQIQAQGNVILEDAQAQVRLKTEQITWSWQHQQIQAGHSQPGQTQPQVEIEQLQGKVTIAHALAGSVELALPSSRLTLQDPAQISWKQPPLQIASRQLIWQIQPFLVSSHERVSVKDPDRHLTLVAGGGHLDHRRQVVSLFKGVEVWGWQSGQEPLLTHPPHLTSNHLTWHLDPDVVTASGNVSYRQDSPALMLRGVKAIGSLQKQTIHMIGGETVIEIAP
;
A
#
# COMPACT_ATOMS: atom_id res chain seq x y z
N MET A 1 40.09 -11.25 -30.71
CA MET A 1 39.71 -10.26 -29.69
C MET A 1 39.73 -8.92 -30.37
N LEU A 2 38.68 -8.13 -30.16
CA LEU A 2 38.56 -6.77 -30.68
C LEU A 2 38.47 -5.82 -29.50
N THR A 3 38.93 -4.59 -29.67
CA THR A 3 38.89 -3.53 -28.67
C THR A 3 38.13 -2.33 -29.23
N ASP A 4 37.43 -1.61 -28.36
CA ASP A 4 36.66 -0.40 -28.71
C ASP A 4 35.64 -0.67 -29.83
N VAL A 5 34.68 -1.55 -29.55
CA VAL A 5 33.74 -2.08 -30.55
C VAL A 5 32.35 -1.51 -30.34
N THR A 6 31.73 -1.08 -31.44
CA THR A 6 30.29 -0.81 -31.47
C THR A 6 29.55 -2.00 -32.07
N LEU A 7 28.63 -2.57 -31.30
CA LEU A 7 27.70 -3.60 -31.71
C LEU A 7 26.35 -2.95 -31.95
N GLN A 8 25.67 -3.32 -33.04
CA GLN A 8 24.31 -2.87 -33.32
C GLN A 8 23.49 -4.00 -33.92
N GLN A 9 22.18 -3.95 -33.67
CA GLN A 9 21.23 -4.83 -34.34
C GLN A 9 20.00 -4.04 -34.78
N THR A 10 19.53 -4.37 -35.98
CA THR A 10 18.33 -3.77 -36.58
C THR A 10 17.27 -4.84 -36.87
N ASP A 11 16.04 -4.38 -37.07
CA ASP A 11 14.99 -5.17 -37.69
C ASP A 11 15.14 -5.23 -39.22
N GLU A 12 14.21 -5.93 -39.89
CA GLU A 12 14.16 -6.07 -41.35
C GLU A 12 13.96 -4.73 -42.08
N GLN A 13 13.44 -3.72 -41.39
CA GLN A 13 13.24 -2.37 -41.91
C GLN A 13 14.41 -1.43 -41.59
N GLY A 14 15.48 -1.94 -40.98
CA GLY A 14 16.67 -1.16 -40.61
C GLY A 14 16.52 -0.33 -39.32
N ARG A 15 15.44 -0.50 -38.55
CA ARG A 15 15.26 0.19 -37.26
C ARG A 15 16.07 -0.51 -36.18
N LEU A 16 16.76 0.25 -35.34
CA LEU A 16 17.57 -0.29 -34.25
C LEU A 16 16.72 -1.02 -33.20
N TYR A 17 17.21 -2.16 -32.73
CA TYR A 17 16.81 -2.81 -31.48
C TYR A 17 17.71 -2.42 -30.32
N TRP A 18 19.01 -2.24 -30.60
CA TRP A 18 20.01 -1.87 -29.61
C TRP A 18 21.29 -1.41 -30.31
N GLN A 19 22.03 -0.56 -29.60
CA GLN A 19 23.38 -0.13 -29.95
C GLN A 19 24.22 -0.14 -28.68
N LEU A 20 25.27 -0.96 -28.66
CA LEU A 20 26.16 -1.16 -27.52
C LEU A 20 27.58 -0.79 -27.91
N HIS A 21 28.26 -0.09 -27.03
CA HIS A 21 29.68 0.14 -27.05
C HIS A 21 30.34 -0.76 -26.00
N ALA A 22 31.42 -1.42 -26.36
CA ALA A 22 32.18 -2.31 -25.48
C ALA A 22 33.68 -2.06 -25.61
N GLN A 23 34.38 -2.06 -24.47
CA GLN A 23 35.83 -1.87 -24.45
C GLN A 23 36.57 -3.08 -25.06
N GLU A 24 36.11 -4.30 -24.77
CA GLU A 24 36.64 -5.52 -25.37
C GLU A 24 35.52 -6.44 -25.85
N LEU A 25 35.75 -7.12 -26.97
CA LEU A 25 34.88 -8.15 -27.52
C LEU A 25 35.65 -9.44 -27.82
N ARG A 26 35.15 -10.56 -27.31
CA ARG A 26 35.67 -11.91 -27.57
C ARG A 26 34.58 -12.76 -28.21
N HIS A 27 34.85 -13.26 -29.42
CA HIS A 27 33.96 -14.22 -30.08
C HIS A 27 34.26 -15.64 -29.60
N SER A 28 33.20 -16.41 -29.33
CA SER A 28 33.37 -17.84 -29.08
C SER A 28 33.83 -18.56 -30.35
N LYS A 29 34.61 -19.64 -30.20
CA LYS A 29 35.16 -20.43 -31.33
C LYS A 29 34.07 -21.03 -32.25
N ALA A 30 32.83 -21.10 -31.78
CA ALA A 30 31.69 -21.56 -32.56
C ALA A 30 30.91 -20.42 -33.25
N GLY A 31 31.26 -19.14 -33.06
CA GLY A 31 30.68 -18.00 -33.78
C GLY A 31 29.28 -17.53 -33.34
N HIS A 32 28.58 -18.30 -32.50
CA HIS A 32 27.18 -18.02 -32.14
C HIS A 32 26.99 -17.04 -30.97
N GLN A 33 28.08 -16.70 -30.27
CA GLN A 33 28.04 -15.87 -29.06
C GLN A 33 29.27 -14.96 -29.01
N ALA A 34 29.05 -13.71 -28.59
CA ALA A 34 30.11 -12.74 -28.32
C ALA A 34 30.01 -12.25 -26.87
N GLU A 35 31.15 -12.23 -26.18
CA GLU A 35 31.31 -11.73 -24.82
C GLU A 35 31.95 -10.35 -24.88
N ALA A 36 31.30 -9.37 -24.24
CA ALA A 36 31.71 -7.98 -24.20
C ALA A 36 31.98 -7.53 -22.76
N THR A 37 32.91 -6.59 -22.58
CA THR A 37 33.26 -5.99 -21.28
C THR A 37 33.14 -4.47 -21.31
N GLN A 38 32.85 -3.88 -20.15
CA GLN A 38 32.63 -2.43 -19.95
C GLN A 38 31.66 -1.87 -20.99
N ILE A 39 30.42 -2.35 -20.89
CA ILE A 39 29.38 -2.10 -21.88
C ILE A 39 28.63 -0.83 -21.50
N THR A 40 28.46 0.05 -22.48
CA THR A 40 27.48 1.15 -22.41
C THR A 40 26.59 1.10 -23.65
N GLY A 41 25.37 1.60 -23.58
CA GLY A 41 24.54 1.58 -24.77
C GLY A 41 23.12 2.07 -24.61
N THR A 42 22.37 1.90 -25.67
CA THR A 42 20.98 2.28 -25.79
C THR A 42 20.16 1.14 -26.35
N LEU A 43 19.06 0.82 -25.68
CA LEU A 43 18.06 -0.13 -26.15
C LEU A 43 16.92 0.65 -26.81
N TYR A 44 16.36 0.07 -27.87
CA TYR A 44 15.35 0.70 -28.69
C TYR A 44 14.11 -0.18 -28.80
N GLU A 45 12.95 0.47 -28.85
CA GLU A 45 11.67 -0.16 -29.16
C GLU A 45 11.04 0.56 -30.33
N LYS A 46 10.77 -0.18 -31.43
CA LYS A 46 10.24 0.38 -32.68
C LYS A 46 11.06 1.59 -33.18
N GLY A 47 12.39 1.56 -32.97
CA GLY A 47 13.33 2.62 -33.35
C GLY A 47 13.40 3.82 -32.39
N LYS A 48 12.64 3.85 -31.29
CA LYS A 48 12.73 4.88 -30.25
C LYS A 48 13.61 4.41 -29.11
N SER A 49 14.52 5.27 -28.63
CA SER A 49 15.33 5.00 -27.44
C SER A 49 14.43 4.79 -26.23
N VAL A 50 14.59 3.67 -25.52
CA VAL A 50 13.78 3.32 -24.35
C VAL A 50 14.59 3.11 -23.08
N PHE A 51 15.84 2.65 -23.18
CA PHE A 51 16.72 2.47 -22.03
C PHE A 51 18.15 2.89 -22.38
N GLN A 52 18.80 3.58 -21.46
CA GLN A 52 20.25 3.72 -21.44
C GLN A 52 20.82 2.71 -20.43
N ILE A 53 21.87 2.00 -20.81
CA ILE A 53 22.42 0.90 -20.02
C ILE A 53 23.93 1.03 -19.84
N ALA A 54 24.42 0.61 -18.68
CA ALA A 54 25.83 0.41 -18.39
C ALA A 54 26.01 -0.88 -17.59
N ALA A 55 26.98 -1.71 -17.94
CA ALA A 55 27.26 -2.99 -17.28
C ALA A 55 28.74 -3.39 -17.39
N ASP A 56 29.23 -4.21 -16.46
CA ASP A 56 30.62 -4.71 -16.51
C ASP A 56 30.84 -5.71 -17.64
N GLN A 57 29.84 -6.57 -17.88
CA GLN A 57 29.93 -7.66 -18.85
C GLN A 57 28.60 -7.88 -19.54
N GLY A 58 28.66 -8.55 -20.69
CA GLY A 58 27.47 -8.92 -21.43
C GLY A 58 27.72 -9.91 -22.54
N LYS A 59 26.62 -10.51 -22.97
CA LYS A 59 26.56 -11.54 -24.00
C LYS A 59 25.47 -11.19 -24.99
N VAL A 60 25.85 -11.19 -26.26
CA VAL A 60 24.89 -11.04 -27.36
C VAL A 60 24.63 -12.42 -27.96
N GLN A 61 23.36 -12.82 -27.99
CA GLN A 61 22.92 -14.06 -28.62
C GLN A 61 22.23 -13.72 -29.94
N GLN A 62 22.95 -13.86 -31.06
CA GLN A 62 22.43 -13.48 -32.39
C GLN A 62 21.15 -14.23 -32.78
N ALA A 63 21.07 -15.54 -32.48
CA ALA A 63 19.91 -16.36 -32.83
C ALA A 63 18.66 -16.02 -32.02
N ALA A 64 18.81 -15.72 -30.73
CA ALA A 64 17.71 -15.36 -29.83
C ALA A 64 17.35 -13.86 -29.90
N GLN A 65 18.17 -13.07 -30.61
CA GLN A 65 18.07 -11.61 -30.68
C GLN A 65 17.96 -10.95 -29.30
N SER A 66 18.58 -11.57 -28.29
CA SER A 66 18.54 -11.13 -26.90
C SER A 66 19.93 -10.70 -26.43
N ILE A 67 19.93 -9.80 -25.45
CA ILE A 67 21.14 -9.36 -24.75
C ILE A 67 21.01 -9.77 -23.30
N THR A 68 22.05 -10.39 -22.76
CA THR A 68 22.21 -10.60 -21.32
C THR A 68 23.37 -9.75 -20.84
N LEU A 69 23.17 -8.95 -19.80
CA LEU A 69 24.19 -8.11 -19.17
C LEU A 69 24.34 -8.51 -17.70
N TRP A 70 25.53 -8.40 -17.14
CA TRP A 70 25.73 -8.70 -15.72
C TRP A 70 26.90 -7.91 -15.10
N GLY A 71 26.97 -7.95 -13.77
CA GLY A 71 27.88 -7.17 -12.93
C GLY A 71 27.24 -5.87 -12.44
N ASN A 72 28.02 -4.81 -12.29
CA ASN A 72 27.52 -3.49 -11.89
C ASN A 72 26.62 -2.88 -12.97
N LEU A 73 25.33 -3.21 -12.93
CA LEU A 73 24.35 -2.80 -13.93
C LEU A 73 23.63 -1.53 -13.51
N THR A 74 23.57 -0.55 -14.40
CA THR A 74 22.70 0.63 -14.28
C THR A 74 21.85 0.77 -15.54
N VAL A 75 20.56 1.00 -15.36
CA VAL A 75 19.59 1.26 -16.43
C VAL A 75 18.88 2.58 -16.13
N THR A 76 18.82 3.48 -17.10
CA THR A 76 18.07 4.74 -17.00
C THR A 76 16.99 4.79 -18.07
N ALA A 77 15.77 5.13 -17.68
CA ALA A 77 14.65 5.34 -18.58
C ALA A 77 13.70 6.39 -18.02
N ASP A 78 13.39 7.40 -18.82
CA ASP A 78 12.56 8.53 -18.39
C ASP A 78 13.12 9.14 -17.07
N GLU A 79 12.33 9.19 -15.99
CA GLU A 79 12.78 9.65 -14.66
C GLU A 79 13.22 8.49 -13.73
N MET A 80 13.29 7.27 -14.26
CA MET A 80 13.63 6.06 -13.50
C MET A 80 15.10 5.69 -13.65
N VAL A 81 15.73 5.38 -12.52
CA VAL A 81 17.07 4.79 -12.45
C VAL A 81 16.98 3.45 -11.76
N MET A 82 17.41 2.40 -12.43
CA MET A 82 17.44 1.02 -11.93
C MET A 82 18.88 0.54 -11.81
N GLN A 83 19.19 -0.13 -10.71
CA GLN A 83 20.50 -0.72 -10.43
C GLN A 83 20.33 -2.18 -10.05
N GLY A 84 21.20 -3.07 -10.52
CA GLY A 84 21.09 -4.51 -10.25
C GLY A 84 22.34 -5.28 -10.65
N GLN A 85 22.20 -6.61 -10.78
CA GLN A 85 23.31 -7.52 -11.07
C GLN A 85 23.21 -8.24 -12.42
N GLU A 86 21.99 -8.51 -12.88
CA GLU A 86 21.74 -9.22 -14.14
C GLU A 86 20.56 -8.58 -14.87
N LEU A 87 20.67 -8.44 -16.19
CA LEU A 87 19.59 -8.00 -17.06
C LEU A 87 19.52 -8.85 -18.31
N GLU A 88 18.30 -9.09 -18.74
CA GLU A 88 17.96 -9.70 -20.01
C GLU A 88 17.03 -8.76 -20.79
N TRP A 89 17.41 -8.43 -22.02
CA TRP A 89 16.58 -7.64 -22.94
C TRP A 89 16.05 -8.53 -24.06
N GLN A 90 14.72 -8.54 -24.22
CA GLN A 90 13.99 -9.28 -25.24
C GLN A 90 13.27 -8.26 -26.16
N PRO A 91 13.94 -7.74 -27.20
CA PRO A 91 13.42 -6.65 -28.04
C PRO A 91 12.10 -7.01 -28.72
N GLN A 92 11.95 -8.27 -29.16
CA GLN A 92 10.72 -8.75 -29.82
C GLN A 92 9.48 -8.68 -28.92
N LYS A 93 9.67 -8.70 -27.59
CA LYS A 93 8.57 -8.61 -26.62
C LYS A 93 8.46 -7.22 -25.99
N GLY A 94 9.42 -6.32 -26.23
CA GLY A 94 9.52 -5.05 -25.50
C GLY A 94 9.67 -5.27 -23.99
N GLN A 95 10.36 -6.34 -23.59
CA GLN A 95 10.49 -6.78 -22.21
C GLN A 95 11.94 -6.74 -21.74
N MET A 96 12.14 -6.13 -20.58
CA MET A 96 13.38 -6.15 -19.83
C MET A 96 13.16 -6.91 -18.53
N VAL A 97 14.04 -7.85 -18.20
CA VAL A 97 14.00 -8.59 -16.94
C VAL A 97 15.31 -8.39 -16.19
N MET A 98 15.25 -7.98 -14.93
CA MET A 98 16.40 -7.92 -14.03
C MET A 98 16.27 -8.99 -12.94
N ARG A 99 17.39 -9.61 -12.58
CA ARG A 99 17.46 -10.69 -11.58
C ARG A 99 18.64 -10.47 -10.62
N GLY A 100 18.61 -11.16 -9.49
CA GLY A 100 19.67 -11.11 -8.48
C GLY A 100 19.59 -9.88 -7.57
N GLY A 101 18.40 -9.32 -7.40
CA GLY A 101 18.17 -8.10 -6.63
C GLY A 101 18.31 -6.84 -7.47
N PHE A 102 17.42 -5.88 -7.24
CA PHE A 102 17.50 -4.56 -7.86
C PHE A 102 17.02 -3.46 -6.91
N THR A 103 17.43 -2.24 -7.24
CA THR A 103 16.85 -1.00 -6.71
C THR A 103 16.33 -0.17 -7.88
N LEU A 104 15.11 0.33 -7.79
CA LEU A 104 14.53 1.30 -8.71
C LEU A 104 14.27 2.60 -7.94
N ARG A 105 14.70 3.72 -8.52
CA ARG A 105 14.42 5.06 -8.03
C ARG A 105 13.65 5.84 -9.08
N HIS A 106 12.58 6.48 -8.63
CA HIS A 106 11.74 7.42 -9.35
C HIS A 106 11.50 8.62 -8.41
N PRO A 107 11.20 9.85 -8.88
CA PRO A 107 11.08 11.02 -8.01
C PRO A 107 10.15 10.86 -6.81
N GLN A 108 9.06 10.10 -6.95
CA GLN A 108 8.12 9.80 -5.86
C GLN A 108 8.35 8.44 -5.18
N VAL A 109 8.96 7.46 -5.86
CA VAL A 109 8.95 6.05 -5.45
C VAL A 109 10.36 5.47 -5.42
N GLN A 110 10.68 4.77 -4.35
CA GLN A 110 11.83 3.87 -4.28
C GLN A 110 11.34 2.44 -4.11
N LEU A 111 11.96 1.50 -4.82
CA LEU A 111 11.53 0.11 -4.88
C LEU A 111 12.74 -0.82 -4.81
N TRP A 112 12.64 -1.84 -3.99
CA TRP A 112 13.61 -2.93 -3.85
C TRP A 112 12.89 -4.27 -3.99
N ALA A 113 13.49 -5.21 -4.71
CA ALA A 113 13.00 -6.59 -4.83
C ALA A 113 14.05 -7.49 -5.50
N GLU A 114 13.78 -8.79 -5.58
CA GLU A 114 14.69 -9.79 -6.16
C GLU A 114 14.65 -9.81 -7.69
N THR A 115 13.47 -9.63 -8.26
CA THR A 115 13.25 -9.65 -9.72
C THR A 115 12.38 -8.49 -10.17
N LEU A 116 12.72 -7.94 -11.33
CA LEU A 116 11.99 -6.87 -12.00
C LEU A 116 11.68 -7.28 -13.43
N GLN A 117 10.45 -7.08 -13.88
CA GLN A 117 10.08 -7.16 -15.28
C GLN A 117 9.44 -5.84 -15.71
N VAL A 118 10.01 -5.20 -16.72
CA VAL A 118 9.47 -3.98 -17.33
C VAL A 118 8.90 -4.34 -18.69
N SER A 119 7.61 -4.08 -18.89
CA SER A 119 6.91 -4.25 -20.16
C SER A 119 6.44 -2.90 -20.69
N ARG A 120 7.13 -2.41 -21.72
CA ARG A 120 6.77 -1.16 -22.41
C ARG A 120 5.43 -1.24 -23.15
N PRO A 121 5.08 -2.36 -23.83
CA PRO A 121 3.78 -2.46 -24.51
C PRO A 121 2.56 -2.37 -23.57
N HIS A 122 2.73 -2.69 -22.28
CA HIS A 122 1.65 -2.70 -21.29
C HIS A 122 1.75 -1.55 -20.28
N ASP A 123 2.78 -0.70 -20.39
CA ASP A 123 3.09 0.33 -19.40
C ASP A 123 3.13 -0.20 -17.95
N GLN A 124 3.70 -1.41 -17.78
CA GLN A 124 3.76 -2.11 -16.49
C GLN A 124 5.17 -2.50 -16.05
N ILE A 125 5.44 -2.24 -14.78
CA ILE A 125 6.59 -2.75 -14.03
C ILE A 125 6.07 -3.78 -13.04
N GLN A 126 6.59 -4.99 -13.09
CA GLN A 126 6.28 -6.07 -12.14
C GLN A 126 7.52 -6.36 -11.31
N ALA A 127 7.40 -6.34 -9.99
CA ALA A 127 8.48 -6.69 -9.09
C ALA A 127 8.05 -7.80 -8.14
N GLN A 128 8.95 -8.75 -7.88
CA GLN A 128 8.68 -9.93 -7.07
C GLN A 128 9.88 -10.31 -6.20
N GLY A 129 9.59 -10.96 -5.07
CA GLY A 129 10.56 -11.42 -4.08
C GLY A 129 10.92 -10.30 -3.10
N ASN A 130 10.43 -10.41 -1.86
CA ASN A 130 10.75 -9.50 -0.75
C ASN A 130 10.63 -8.01 -1.13
N VAL A 131 9.52 -7.64 -1.76
CA VAL A 131 9.32 -6.29 -2.28
C VAL A 131 9.19 -5.28 -1.13
N ILE A 132 9.99 -4.23 -1.18
CA ILE A 132 9.86 -3.03 -0.34
C ILE A 132 9.66 -1.84 -1.26
N LEU A 133 8.59 -1.07 -1.01
CA LEU A 133 8.30 0.15 -1.74
C LEU A 133 8.18 1.32 -0.75
N GLU A 134 8.82 2.44 -1.04
CA GLU A 134 8.68 3.67 -0.28
C GLU A 134 8.15 4.79 -1.18
N ASP A 135 7.05 5.43 -0.76
CA ASP A 135 6.51 6.66 -1.37
C ASP A 135 6.94 7.85 -0.51
N ALA A 136 7.82 8.69 -1.08
CA ALA A 136 8.38 9.84 -0.39
C ALA A 136 7.33 10.94 -0.10
N GLN A 137 6.33 11.08 -0.96
CA GLN A 137 5.26 12.08 -0.81
C GLN A 137 4.26 11.65 0.27
N ALA A 138 3.86 10.38 0.25
CA ALA A 138 2.97 9.83 1.27
C ALA A 138 3.67 9.54 2.61
N GLN A 139 5.00 9.46 2.62
CA GLN A 139 5.79 8.94 3.76
C GLN A 139 5.30 7.54 4.16
N VAL A 140 5.03 6.70 3.17
CA VAL A 140 4.53 5.34 3.38
C VAL A 140 5.57 4.33 2.90
N ARG A 141 5.80 3.29 3.71
CA ARG A 141 6.53 2.10 3.31
C ARG A 141 5.56 0.93 3.18
N LEU A 142 5.64 0.21 2.06
CA LEU A 142 4.87 -0.99 1.77
C LEU A 142 5.84 -2.18 1.67
N LYS A 143 5.49 -3.30 2.27
CA LYS A 143 6.19 -4.58 2.14
C LYS A 143 5.23 -5.65 1.64
N THR A 144 5.65 -6.43 0.64
CA THR A 144 4.84 -7.51 0.04
C THR A 144 5.72 -8.46 -0.75
N GLU A 145 5.14 -9.55 -1.28
CA GLU A 145 5.85 -10.48 -2.15
C GLU A 145 5.88 -10.04 -3.62
N GLN A 146 4.86 -9.30 -4.05
CA GLN A 146 4.74 -8.84 -5.44
C GLN A 146 4.02 -7.50 -5.58
N ILE A 147 4.44 -6.72 -6.56
CA ILE A 147 3.71 -5.54 -7.01
C ILE A 147 3.60 -5.50 -8.54
N THR A 148 2.58 -4.80 -9.02
CA THR A 148 2.47 -4.32 -10.40
C THR A 148 2.29 -2.81 -10.37
N TRP A 149 3.17 -2.08 -11.04
CA TRP A 149 3.12 -0.63 -11.17
C TRP A 149 2.82 -0.23 -12.61
N SER A 150 1.65 0.36 -12.81
CA SER A 150 1.28 1.03 -14.05
C SER A 150 1.84 2.45 -14.03
N TRP A 151 3.08 2.65 -14.50
CA TRP A 151 3.80 3.90 -14.23
C TRP A 151 3.17 5.12 -14.93
N GLN A 152 2.65 4.96 -16.15
CA GLN A 152 1.96 6.05 -16.86
C GLN A 152 0.65 6.45 -16.17
N HIS A 153 -0.05 5.47 -15.60
CA HIS A 153 -1.28 5.69 -14.83
C HIS A 153 -1.01 6.06 -13.37
N GLN A 154 0.26 6.08 -12.95
CA GLN A 154 0.70 6.41 -11.59
C GLN A 154 -0.05 5.60 -10.51
N GLN A 155 -0.26 4.31 -10.78
CA GLN A 155 -1.02 3.39 -9.94
C GLN A 155 -0.22 2.12 -9.65
N ILE A 156 -0.10 1.78 -8.38
CA ILE A 156 0.57 0.56 -7.91
C ILE A 156 -0.47 -0.38 -7.31
N GLN A 157 -0.37 -1.66 -7.66
CA GLN A 157 -1.11 -2.75 -7.06
C GLN A 157 -0.13 -3.66 -6.33
N ALA A 158 -0.41 -3.98 -5.08
CA ALA A 158 0.41 -4.83 -4.23
C ALA A 158 -0.41 -5.99 -3.65
N GLY A 159 0.25 -7.13 -3.47
CA GLY A 159 -0.40 -8.36 -3.03
C GLY A 159 -1.41 -8.88 -4.05
N HIS A 160 -2.31 -9.75 -3.60
CA HIS A 160 -3.45 -10.19 -4.37
C HIS A 160 -4.65 -10.37 -3.44
N SER A 161 -5.85 -10.03 -3.90
CA SER A 161 -7.09 -10.33 -3.17
C SER A 161 -7.78 -11.51 -3.83
N GLN A 162 -8.01 -12.57 -3.06
CA GLN A 162 -8.86 -13.70 -3.44
C GLN A 162 -10.06 -13.78 -2.50
N PRO A 163 -11.27 -14.09 -3.01
CA PRO A 163 -12.43 -14.33 -2.15
C PRO A 163 -12.11 -15.38 -1.09
N GLY A 164 -12.37 -15.05 0.18
CA GLY A 164 -12.11 -15.95 1.32
C GLY A 164 -10.67 -15.91 1.85
N GLN A 165 -9.82 -15.03 1.34
CA GLN A 165 -8.50 -14.79 1.89
C GLN A 165 -8.60 -14.21 3.30
N THR A 166 -7.93 -14.87 4.25
CA THR A 166 -7.94 -14.49 5.67
C THR A 166 -6.62 -13.93 6.16
N GLN A 167 -5.54 -14.13 5.40
CA GLN A 167 -4.20 -13.69 5.76
C GLN A 167 -3.80 -12.45 4.94
N PRO A 168 -3.31 -11.38 5.61
CA PRO A 168 -2.76 -10.23 4.91
C PRO A 168 -1.47 -10.61 4.18
N GLN A 169 -1.24 -9.98 3.02
CA GLN A 169 -0.04 -10.15 2.20
C GLN A 169 0.72 -8.85 1.99
N VAL A 170 0.15 -7.74 2.46
CA VAL A 170 0.72 -6.42 2.35
C VAL A 170 0.78 -5.81 3.74
N GLU A 171 1.98 -5.43 4.15
CA GLU A 171 2.25 -4.64 5.34
C GLU A 171 2.53 -3.19 4.92
N ILE A 172 1.94 -2.24 5.63
CA ILE A 172 2.06 -0.82 5.32
C ILE A 172 2.43 -0.07 6.60
N GLU A 173 3.45 0.76 6.53
CA GLU A 173 3.88 1.64 7.62
C GLU A 173 3.70 3.10 7.16
N GLN A 174 2.92 3.89 7.88
CA GLN A 174 2.94 5.34 7.73
C GLN A 174 4.00 5.91 8.67
N LEU A 175 4.89 6.71 8.10
CA LEU A 175 6.05 7.27 8.76
C LEU A 175 5.83 8.77 9.01
N GLN A 176 6.40 9.26 10.11
CA GLN A 176 6.63 10.67 10.36
C GLN A 176 8.11 10.82 10.73
N GLY A 177 8.92 11.24 9.74
CA GLY A 177 10.38 11.15 9.84
C GLY A 177 10.83 9.69 9.95
N LYS A 178 11.44 9.31 11.08
CA LYS A 178 11.90 7.93 11.34
C LYS A 178 10.93 7.10 12.19
N VAL A 179 9.79 7.66 12.58
CA VAL A 179 8.86 7.02 13.52
C VAL A 179 7.64 6.51 12.76
N THR A 180 7.29 5.24 12.94
CA THR A 180 6.02 4.68 12.46
C THR A 180 4.88 5.15 13.34
N ILE A 181 3.96 5.93 12.76
CA ILE A 181 2.77 6.50 13.44
C ILE A 181 1.51 5.66 13.24
N ALA A 182 1.45 4.92 12.13
CA ALA A 182 0.37 3.98 11.84
C ALA A 182 0.93 2.74 11.12
N HIS A 183 0.26 1.62 11.35
CA HIS A 183 0.54 0.34 10.72
C HIS A 183 -0.74 -0.19 10.09
N ALA A 184 -0.65 -0.77 8.90
CA ALA A 184 -1.79 -1.37 8.26
C ALA A 184 -1.44 -2.71 7.63
N LEU A 185 -2.44 -3.59 7.60
CA LEU A 185 -2.37 -4.93 7.05
C LEU A 185 -3.49 -5.07 6.03
N ALA A 186 -3.15 -5.59 4.85
CA ALA A 186 -4.12 -5.83 3.80
C ALA A 186 -3.82 -7.13 3.02
N GLY A 187 -4.85 -7.74 2.42
CA GLY A 187 -4.66 -8.80 1.43
C GLY A 187 -4.13 -8.22 0.10
N SER A 188 -4.75 -7.14 -0.36
CA SER A 188 -4.23 -6.33 -1.46
C SER A 188 -4.33 -4.84 -1.19
N VAL A 189 -3.50 -4.08 -1.90
CA VAL A 189 -3.48 -2.62 -1.85
C VAL A 189 -3.42 -2.05 -3.25
N GLU A 190 -4.26 -1.07 -3.52
CA GLU A 190 -4.11 -0.16 -4.65
C GLU A 190 -3.66 1.20 -4.14
N LEU A 191 -2.49 1.67 -4.58
CA LEU A 191 -1.94 2.99 -4.28
C LEU A 191 -2.02 3.89 -5.53
N ALA A 192 -2.81 4.96 -5.43
CA ALA A 192 -2.86 6.03 -6.42
C ALA A 192 -1.88 7.14 -6.02
N LEU A 193 -0.72 7.18 -6.67
CA LEU A 193 0.40 8.08 -6.36
C LEU A 193 0.01 9.59 -6.35
N PRO A 194 -0.79 10.12 -7.31
CA PRO A 194 -1.08 11.56 -7.35
C PRO A 194 -1.85 12.07 -6.13
N SER A 195 -2.67 11.20 -5.55
CA SER A 195 -3.57 11.55 -4.45
C SER A 195 -3.16 10.93 -3.11
N SER A 196 -2.04 10.19 -3.09
CA SER A 196 -1.57 9.42 -1.93
C SER A 196 -2.72 8.64 -1.27
N ARG A 197 -3.56 8.02 -2.11
CA ARG A 197 -4.75 7.27 -1.70
C ARG A 197 -4.44 5.79 -1.78
N LEU A 198 -4.61 5.08 -0.67
CA LEU A 198 -4.54 3.64 -0.59
C LEU A 198 -5.95 3.05 -0.49
N THR A 199 -6.22 2.02 -1.27
CA THR A 199 -7.41 1.17 -1.12
C THR A 199 -6.96 -0.21 -0.66
N LEU A 200 -7.27 -0.55 0.59
CA LEU A 200 -6.89 -1.80 1.25
C LEU A 200 -8.06 -2.77 1.14
N GLN A 201 -7.81 -4.04 0.82
CA GLN A 201 -8.85 -5.05 0.61
C GLN A 201 -8.50 -6.42 1.20
N ASP A 202 -9.51 -7.08 1.77
CA ASP A 202 -9.63 -8.52 2.08
C ASP A 202 -8.37 -9.22 2.66
N PRO A 203 -8.10 -9.13 3.98
CA PRO A 203 -8.72 -8.23 4.97
C PRO A 203 -8.15 -6.80 4.85
N ALA A 204 -8.75 -5.82 5.51
CA ALA A 204 -8.19 -4.47 5.62
C ALA A 204 -8.19 -4.00 7.08
N GLN A 205 -7.02 -3.71 7.63
CA GLN A 205 -6.87 -3.23 9.00
C GLN A 205 -5.84 -2.10 9.07
N ILE A 206 -6.14 -1.06 9.84
CA ILE A 206 -5.22 0.04 10.15
C ILE A 206 -5.20 0.24 11.67
N SER A 207 -4.01 0.39 12.24
CA SER A 207 -3.76 0.62 13.66
C SER A 207 -2.87 1.85 13.86
N TRP A 208 -3.33 2.82 14.65
CA TRP A 208 -2.55 4.00 15.05
C TRP A 208 -2.02 3.85 16.47
N LYS A 209 -0.86 4.47 16.74
CA LYS A 209 -0.30 4.52 18.08
C LYS A 209 -0.89 5.64 18.94
N GLN A 210 -1.20 6.78 18.33
CA GLN A 210 -1.66 7.98 19.04
C GLN A 210 -2.71 8.75 18.22
N PRO A 211 -3.96 8.90 18.73
CA PRO A 211 -4.52 8.05 19.79
C PRO A 211 -4.54 6.57 19.37
N PRO A 212 -4.49 5.63 20.32
CA PRO A 212 -4.51 4.21 20.00
C PRO A 212 -5.88 3.83 19.46
N LEU A 213 -5.93 3.50 18.16
CA LEU A 213 -7.15 3.12 17.47
C LEU A 213 -6.83 2.03 16.46
N GLN A 214 -7.74 1.08 16.33
CA GLN A 214 -7.70 0.06 15.29
C GLN A 214 -9.01 0.08 14.50
N ILE A 215 -8.91 0.22 13.18
CA ILE A 215 -10.03 0.15 12.26
C ILE A 215 -9.86 -1.11 11.42
N ALA A 216 -10.91 -1.92 11.33
CA ALA A 216 -10.94 -3.11 10.49
C ALA A 216 -12.20 -3.11 9.63
N SER A 217 -12.05 -3.51 8.36
CA SER A 217 -13.14 -3.76 7.44
C SER A 217 -12.68 -4.75 6.37
N ARG A 218 -13.57 -5.11 5.47
CA ARG A 218 -13.23 -5.83 4.25
C ARG A 218 -12.58 -4.90 3.22
N GLN A 219 -12.98 -3.64 3.20
CA GLN A 219 -12.37 -2.58 2.39
C GLN A 219 -12.21 -1.31 3.22
N LEU A 220 -11.02 -0.71 3.14
CA LEU A 220 -10.71 0.61 3.70
C LEU A 220 -10.09 1.50 2.62
N ILE A 221 -10.57 2.74 2.53
CA ILE A 221 -9.94 3.78 1.71
C ILE A 221 -9.21 4.71 2.67
N TRP A 222 -7.90 4.81 2.53
CA TRP A 222 -7.03 5.65 3.33
C TRP A 222 -6.41 6.74 2.48
N GLN A 223 -6.82 7.98 2.73
CA GLN A 223 -6.20 9.18 2.16
C GLN A 223 -5.15 9.69 3.15
N ILE A 224 -3.89 9.49 2.81
CA ILE A 224 -2.76 9.85 3.69
C ILE A 224 -2.76 11.36 3.98
N GLN A 225 -3.07 12.16 2.97
CA GLN A 225 -3.41 13.58 3.11
C GLN A 225 -4.82 13.76 2.52
N PRO A 226 -5.84 14.09 3.31
CA PRO A 226 -5.80 14.83 4.59
C PRO A 226 -5.93 13.97 5.87
N PHE A 227 -5.44 12.73 5.90
CA PHE A 227 -5.59 11.77 7.03
C PHE A 227 -7.04 11.30 7.25
N LEU A 228 -7.72 10.97 6.15
CA LEU A 228 -9.08 10.44 6.16
C LEU A 228 -9.06 8.94 5.91
N VAL A 229 -9.78 8.18 6.74
CA VAL A 229 -10.06 6.76 6.52
C VAL A 229 -11.56 6.57 6.37
N SER A 230 -11.99 5.74 5.44
CA SER A 230 -13.41 5.48 5.23
C SER A 230 -13.68 4.04 4.83
N SER A 231 -14.88 3.57 5.17
CA SER A 231 -15.45 2.32 4.67
C SER A 231 -16.93 2.51 4.34
N HIS A 232 -17.35 1.93 3.23
CA HIS A 232 -18.75 1.82 2.85
C HIS A 232 -19.37 0.45 3.21
N GLU A 233 -18.54 -0.47 3.70
CA GLU A 233 -18.92 -1.80 4.17
C GLU A 233 -18.92 -1.85 5.71
N ARG A 234 -19.23 -3.04 6.26
CA ARG A 234 -19.17 -3.26 7.70
C ARG A 234 -17.78 -2.92 8.23
N VAL A 235 -17.72 -2.05 9.22
CA VAL A 235 -16.49 -1.54 9.83
C VAL A 235 -16.52 -1.78 11.33
N SER A 236 -15.39 -2.16 11.90
CA SER A 236 -15.16 -2.22 13.33
C SER A 236 -14.09 -1.20 13.70
N VAL A 237 -14.37 -0.40 14.71
CA VAL A 237 -13.42 0.55 15.32
C VAL A 237 -13.19 0.09 16.75
N LYS A 238 -11.94 -0.10 17.13
CA LYS A 238 -11.54 -0.51 18.47
C LYS A 238 -10.62 0.54 19.08
N ASP A 239 -10.90 0.87 20.33
CA ASP A 239 -9.98 1.58 21.21
C ASP A 239 -9.52 0.58 22.27
N PRO A 240 -8.28 0.06 22.14
CA PRO A 240 -7.77 -0.99 23.01
C PRO A 240 -7.57 -0.49 24.44
N ASP A 241 -7.22 0.79 24.64
CA ASP A 241 -6.96 1.37 25.95
C ASP A 241 -8.26 1.49 26.76
N ARG A 242 -9.39 1.67 26.09
CA ARG A 242 -10.73 1.79 26.70
C ARG A 242 -11.56 0.51 26.67
N HIS A 243 -11.01 -0.58 26.14
CA HIS A 243 -11.72 -1.83 25.89
C HIS A 243 -13.05 -1.62 25.13
N LEU A 244 -13.03 -0.69 24.18
CA LEU A 244 -14.21 -0.22 23.46
C LEU A 244 -14.20 -0.78 22.04
N THR A 245 -15.34 -1.34 21.62
CA THR A 245 -15.55 -1.81 20.24
C THR A 245 -16.82 -1.19 19.68
N LEU A 246 -16.68 -0.46 18.58
CA LEU A 246 -17.80 0.03 17.79
C LEU A 246 -17.88 -0.78 16.50
N VAL A 247 -19.09 -1.10 16.07
CA VAL A 247 -19.34 -1.77 14.80
C VAL A 247 -20.47 -1.05 14.07
N ALA A 248 -20.29 -0.85 12.76
CA ALA A 248 -21.32 -0.21 11.94
C ALA A 248 -21.33 -0.72 10.50
N GLY A 249 -22.41 -0.43 9.76
CA GLY A 249 -22.50 -0.74 8.32
C GLY A 249 -21.68 0.18 7.41
N GLY A 250 -21.02 1.19 7.97
CA GLY A 250 -20.07 2.07 7.31
C GLY A 250 -19.59 3.17 8.25
N GLY A 251 -18.52 3.85 7.88
CA GLY A 251 -17.95 4.91 8.71
C GLY A 251 -16.79 5.65 8.08
N HIS A 252 -16.39 6.74 8.72
CA HIS A 252 -15.17 7.46 8.41
C HIS A 252 -14.48 7.95 9.69
N LEU A 253 -13.15 8.01 9.64
CA LEU A 253 -12.28 8.61 10.63
C LEU A 253 -11.53 9.77 9.97
N ASP A 254 -11.74 10.99 10.49
CA ASP A 254 -10.83 12.11 10.27
C ASP A 254 -9.80 12.09 11.40
N HIS A 255 -8.62 11.52 11.15
CA HIS A 255 -7.60 11.36 12.18
C HIS A 255 -7.00 12.71 12.61
N ARG A 256 -6.95 13.68 11.70
CA ARG A 256 -6.46 15.03 11.98
C ARG A 256 -7.40 15.78 12.94
N ARG A 257 -8.70 15.67 12.73
CA ARG A 257 -9.72 16.26 13.63
C ARG A 257 -10.08 15.34 14.80
N GLN A 258 -9.57 14.11 14.79
CA GLN A 258 -9.87 13.10 15.78
C GLN A 258 -11.38 12.84 15.91
N VAL A 259 -12.05 12.66 14.77
CA VAL A 259 -13.50 12.42 14.71
C VAL A 259 -13.79 11.11 14.00
N VAL A 260 -14.46 10.20 14.69
CA VAL A 260 -15.03 8.97 14.14
C VAL A 260 -16.52 9.17 13.91
N SER A 261 -17.00 8.91 12.70
CA SER A 261 -18.42 8.96 12.35
C SER A 261 -18.86 7.62 11.79
N LEU A 262 -19.84 6.99 12.42
CA LEU A 262 -20.38 5.68 12.07
C LEU A 262 -21.86 5.79 11.69
N PHE A 263 -22.29 4.97 10.74
CA PHE A 263 -23.65 5.02 10.20
C PHE A 263 -24.12 3.65 9.69
N LYS A 264 -25.41 3.57 9.28
CA LYS A 264 -26.09 2.33 8.87
C LYS A 264 -26.17 1.30 10.00
N GLY A 265 -26.64 1.74 11.16
CA GLY A 265 -26.74 0.91 12.36
C GLY A 265 -25.38 0.81 13.04
N VAL A 266 -25.31 1.34 14.25
CA VAL A 266 -24.11 1.38 15.08
C VAL A 266 -24.39 0.60 16.35
N GLU A 267 -23.46 -0.28 16.69
CA GLU A 267 -23.42 -1.01 17.94
C GLU A 267 -22.12 -0.64 18.66
N VAL A 268 -22.24 -0.28 19.93
CA VAL A 268 -21.12 0.04 20.80
C VAL A 268 -21.11 -0.99 21.92
N TRP A 269 -20.01 -1.71 22.00
CA TRP A 269 -19.77 -2.77 22.96
C TRP A 269 -18.61 -2.40 23.85
N GLY A 270 -18.86 -2.40 25.16
CA GLY A 270 -17.82 -2.20 26.16
C GLY A 270 -17.33 -0.77 26.23
N TRP A 271 -17.14 -0.29 27.45
CA TRP A 271 -16.30 0.86 27.76
C TRP A 271 -16.02 0.77 29.26
N GLN A 272 -14.81 0.37 29.63
CA GLN A 272 -14.37 0.36 31.02
C GLN A 272 -13.15 1.26 31.15
N SER A 273 -13.17 2.13 32.16
CA SER A 273 -12.00 2.89 32.57
C SER A 273 -11.35 2.18 33.76
N GLY A 274 -10.06 1.85 33.66
CA GLY A 274 -9.28 1.31 34.77
C GLY A 274 -9.12 -0.22 34.81
N GLN A 275 -8.47 -0.71 35.87
CA GLN A 275 -8.11 -2.12 36.11
C GLN A 275 -9.27 -2.97 36.68
N GLU A 276 -10.52 -2.62 36.38
CA GLU A 276 -11.69 -3.40 36.79
C GLU A 276 -11.75 -4.71 35.98
N PRO A 277 -12.15 -5.84 36.58
CA PRO A 277 -12.30 -7.08 35.84
C PRO A 277 -13.28 -6.92 34.67
N LEU A 278 -12.99 -7.62 33.56
CA LEU A 278 -13.88 -7.68 32.40
C LEU A 278 -15.29 -8.05 32.85
N LEU A 279 -16.26 -7.15 32.61
CA LEU A 279 -17.65 -7.42 32.93
C LEU A 279 -18.14 -8.62 32.10
N THR A 280 -18.81 -9.56 32.78
CA THR A 280 -19.47 -10.70 32.12
C THR A 280 -20.53 -10.26 31.11
N HIS A 281 -21.07 -9.04 31.29
CA HIS A 281 -22.00 -8.39 30.37
C HIS A 281 -21.64 -6.89 30.23
N PRO A 282 -20.85 -6.52 29.21
CA PRO A 282 -20.43 -5.14 29.02
C PRO A 282 -21.62 -4.25 28.64
N PRO A 283 -21.57 -2.94 28.97
CA PRO A 283 -22.53 -1.97 28.49
C PRO A 283 -22.67 -2.01 26.96
N HIS A 284 -23.91 -1.86 26.49
CA HIS A 284 -24.25 -1.94 25.08
C HIS A 284 -25.13 -0.76 24.66
N LEU A 285 -24.70 -0.02 23.63
CA LEU A 285 -25.44 1.08 23.03
C LEU A 285 -25.68 0.80 21.55
N THR A 286 -26.91 1.07 21.08
CA THR A 286 -27.27 1.01 19.66
C THR A 286 -27.83 2.33 19.17
N SER A 287 -27.60 2.65 17.90
CA SER A 287 -28.16 3.84 17.23
C SER A 287 -28.09 3.73 15.70
N ASN A 288 -28.75 4.61 14.96
CA ASN A 288 -28.58 4.68 13.50
C ASN A 288 -27.26 5.36 13.09
N HIS A 289 -26.86 6.39 13.84
CA HIS A 289 -25.67 7.21 13.60
C HIS A 289 -24.95 7.52 14.92
N LEU A 290 -23.63 7.51 14.88
CA LEU A 290 -22.78 7.88 16.01
C LEU A 290 -21.60 8.73 15.55
N THR A 291 -21.36 9.83 16.24
CA THR A 291 -20.14 10.64 16.09
C THR A 291 -19.39 10.63 17.41
N TRP A 292 -18.10 10.34 17.35
CA TRP A 292 -17.19 10.32 18.49
C TRP A 292 -16.01 11.25 18.22
N HIS A 293 -15.90 12.29 19.02
CA HIS A 293 -14.70 13.12 19.13
C HIS A 293 -13.76 12.46 20.14
N LEU A 294 -12.53 12.17 19.75
CA LEU A 294 -11.56 11.49 20.62
C LEU A 294 -10.97 12.45 21.66
N ASP A 295 -10.85 13.73 21.29
CA ASP A 295 -10.40 14.83 22.14
C ASP A 295 -11.13 16.15 21.79
N PRO A 296 -11.97 16.72 22.68
CA PRO A 296 -12.39 16.13 23.94
C PRO A 296 -13.26 14.88 23.70
N ASP A 297 -13.21 13.92 24.63
CA ASP A 297 -14.02 12.70 24.54
C ASP A 297 -15.52 12.99 24.60
N VAL A 298 -16.16 13.08 23.43
CA VAL A 298 -17.60 13.38 23.30
C VAL A 298 -18.22 12.48 22.26
N VAL A 299 -19.22 11.71 22.68
CA VAL A 299 -20.03 10.85 21.83
C VAL A 299 -21.42 11.43 21.67
N THR A 300 -21.88 11.48 20.43
CA THR A 300 -23.26 11.81 20.07
C THR A 300 -23.85 10.67 19.27
N ALA A 301 -24.85 9.98 19.82
CA ALA A 301 -25.62 8.95 19.14
C ALA A 301 -27.00 9.50 18.74
N SER A 302 -27.52 9.09 17.59
CA SER A 302 -28.84 9.55 17.11
C SER A 302 -29.57 8.52 16.26
N GLY A 303 -30.91 8.60 16.33
CA GLY A 303 -31.84 7.68 15.66
C GLY A 303 -31.92 6.33 16.36
N ASN A 304 -33.11 5.98 16.86
CA ASN A 304 -33.39 4.71 17.54
C ASN A 304 -32.36 4.35 18.63
N VAL A 305 -32.03 5.30 19.50
CA VAL A 305 -30.97 5.11 20.49
C VAL A 305 -31.48 4.21 21.62
N SER A 306 -30.74 3.13 21.91
CA SER A 306 -31.00 2.25 23.05
C SER A 306 -29.71 2.03 23.83
N TYR A 307 -29.80 2.08 25.16
CA TYR A 307 -28.69 1.78 26.06
C TYR A 307 -29.09 0.67 27.03
N ARG A 308 -28.18 -0.27 27.31
CA ARG A 308 -28.35 -1.35 28.27
C ARG A 308 -27.08 -1.56 29.08
N GLN A 309 -27.25 -1.74 30.39
CA GLN A 309 -26.23 -2.14 31.35
C GLN A 309 -26.84 -3.10 32.37
N ASP A 310 -26.07 -4.10 32.80
CA ASP A 310 -26.59 -5.17 33.68
C ASP A 310 -26.30 -4.93 35.17
N SER A 311 -25.32 -4.07 35.50
CA SER A 311 -24.95 -3.78 36.90
C SER A 311 -24.44 -2.34 37.07
N PRO A 312 -25.23 -1.45 37.71
CA PRO A 312 -26.65 -1.62 38.02
C PRO A 312 -27.50 -1.85 36.76
N ALA A 313 -28.58 -2.61 36.90
CA ALA A 313 -29.48 -2.91 35.79
C ALA A 313 -30.18 -1.64 35.30
N LEU A 314 -30.00 -1.32 34.02
CA LEU A 314 -30.47 -0.09 33.43
C LEU A 314 -30.77 -0.29 31.94
N MET A 315 -31.91 0.25 31.51
CA MET A 315 -32.28 0.27 30.11
C MET A 315 -32.90 1.61 29.75
N LEU A 316 -32.33 2.29 28.75
CA LEU A 316 -32.79 3.59 28.28
C LEU A 316 -33.09 3.54 26.79
N ARG A 317 -34.07 4.32 26.36
CA ARG A 317 -34.42 4.52 24.95
C ARG A 317 -34.67 6.00 24.68
N GLY A 318 -34.31 6.46 23.50
CA GLY A 318 -34.51 7.85 23.09
C GLY A 318 -34.18 8.07 21.62
N VAL A 319 -34.24 9.32 21.18
CA VAL A 319 -33.93 9.69 19.79
C VAL A 319 -32.49 10.19 19.65
N LYS A 320 -31.87 10.62 20.75
CA LYS A 320 -30.49 11.12 20.79
C LYS A 320 -29.86 10.80 22.14
N ALA A 321 -28.55 10.58 22.16
CA ALA A 321 -27.73 10.53 23.36
C ALA A 321 -26.47 11.36 23.18
N ILE A 322 -26.02 12.03 24.24
CA ILE A 322 -24.75 12.76 24.30
C ILE A 322 -24.01 12.32 25.55
N GLY A 323 -22.71 12.08 25.46
CA GLY A 323 -21.96 11.56 26.60
C GLY A 323 -20.46 11.56 26.41
N SER A 324 -19.77 10.99 27.38
CA SER A 324 -18.34 10.68 27.32
C SER A 324 -18.15 9.21 27.65
N LEU A 325 -17.49 8.47 26.75
CA LEU A 325 -17.18 7.05 26.97
C LEU A 325 -16.09 6.87 28.03
N GLN A 326 -15.15 7.82 28.10
CA GLN A 326 -14.10 7.86 29.12
C GLN A 326 -14.67 8.10 30.51
N LYS A 327 -15.61 9.04 30.66
CA LYS A 327 -16.27 9.35 31.94
C LYS A 327 -17.46 8.44 32.24
N GLN A 328 -17.82 7.56 31.31
CA GLN A 328 -18.99 6.69 31.38
C GLN A 328 -20.29 7.47 31.65
N THR A 329 -20.41 8.66 31.05
CA THR A 329 -21.58 9.53 31.19
C THR A 329 -22.43 9.45 29.93
N ILE A 330 -23.74 9.27 30.09
CA ILE A 330 -24.69 9.27 28.98
C ILE A 330 -25.91 10.10 29.39
N HIS A 331 -26.21 11.12 28.59
CA HIS A 331 -27.41 11.93 28.68
C HIS A 331 -28.33 11.58 27.52
N MET A 332 -29.49 11.00 27.82
CA MET A 332 -30.49 10.59 26.83
C MET A 332 -31.51 11.71 26.59
N ILE A 333 -31.91 11.89 25.34
CA ILE A 333 -32.89 12.89 24.90
C ILE A 333 -33.95 12.17 24.05
N GLY A 334 -35.21 12.17 24.50
CA GLY A 334 -36.38 11.65 23.76
C GLY A 334 -37.31 10.78 24.62
N GLY A 335 -38.57 11.23 24.78
CA GLY A 335 -39.52 10.76 25.82
C GLY A 335 -39.57 11.75 27.01
N GLU A 336 -40.63 11.80 27.82
CA GLU A 336 -40.90 12.79 28.91
C GLU A 336 -39.86 12.89 30.06
N THR A 337 -38.61 12.46 29.87
CA THR A 337 -37.63 12.44 30.95
C THR A 337 -36.21 12.66 30.43
N VAL A 338 -35.50 13.58 31.08
CA VAL A 338 -34.03 13.69 30.99
C VAL A 338 -33.47 12.84 32.12
N ILE A 339 -32.67 11.83 31.79
CA ILE A 339 -31.95 11.02 32.78
C ILE A 339 -30.46 11.27 32.55
N GLU A 340 -29.79 11.79 33.58
CA GLU A 340 -28.34 11.94 33.66
C GLU A 340 -27.78 10.83 34.55
N ILE A 341 -26.69 10.19 34.10
CA ILE A 341 -26.04 9.11 34.83
C ILE A 341 -24.54 9.40 34.87
N ALA A 342 -24.05 9.54 36.09
CA ALA A 342 -22.63 9.48 36.44
C ALA A 342 -22.46 8.25 37.37
N PRO A 343 -21.35 7.52 37.27
CA PRO A 343 -21.06 6.38 38.16
C PRO A 343 -20.98 6.79 39.63
#